data_AF-A0A834AI74-F1
#
_entry.id   AF-A0A834AI74-F1
#
_cell.length_a   1.000
_cell.length_b   1.000
_cell.length_c   1.000
_cell.angle_alpha   90.00
_cell.angle_beta   90.00
_cell.angle_gamma   90.00
#
_symmetry.space_group_name_H-M   'P 1'
#
loop_
_entity.id
_entity.type
_entity.pdbx_description
1 polymer ?
#
loop_
_entity_poly.entity_id
_entity_poly.type
_entity_poly.pdbx_seq_one_letter_code
_entity_poly.pdbx_strand_id
1 'polypeptide(L)'
;MAFHVEGLIAIIVFYLLILLVGIWAAWRTKNSGSTEERSEAILIGAIGASTDWNQTAYGIPDPKSKEEADMILPIVLQYLCPVYISFFGLGAVSAAVMSSADSSILSASSMFARNIYQLSFRQNASDKEIVWVMRITVFVFGASATAMALLTKTVYGLWYLSSDLVYIIIFPQLLCVLFVKGTNTYGAVAGYVSGLFLRITGGEPYLYLQPLIFYPGYYSDKNGVYNQRFPFKTLAMVTSFLSNIGISYLAKYLFESGTLPPKLDVFDAVVARHSEENMDKTILVKNENIKLDELAPVKPRQSITLSSTFTNKEAFLDMDSSPEGSGTEENL
;
A
#
# COMPACT_ATOMS: atom_id res chain seq x y z
N MET A 1 23.27 7.84 -22.67
CA MET A 1 22.38 8.86 -22.06
C MET A 1 21.21 9.10 -22.99
N ALA A 2 20.02 8.62 -22.63
CA ALA A 2 18.78 9.10 -23.22
C ALA A 2 17.82 9.26 -22.04
N PHE A 3 17.69 10.48 -21.53
CA PHE A 3 16.50 10.81 -20.74
C PHE A 3 15.32 10.46 -21.63
N HIS A 4 14.44 9.56 -21.19
CA HIS A 4 13.17 9.34 -21.88
C HIS A 4 12.29 10.56 -21.62
N VAL A 5 12.62 11.65 -22.32
CA VAL A 5 11.90 12.92 -22.32
C VAL A 5 10.43 12.65 -22.62
N GLU A 6 10.17 11.70 -23.52
CA GLU A 6 8.84 11.13 -23.82
C GLU A 6 8.11 10.63 -22.55
N GLY A 7 8.79 9.91 -21.65
CA GLY A 7 8.18 9.40 -20.42
C GLY A 7 7.95 10.49 -19.37
N LEU A 8 8.88 11.44 -19.24
CA LEU A 8 8.73 12.59 -18.34
C LEU A 8 7.59 13.51 -18.82
N ILE A 9 7.52 13.77 -20.13
CA ILE A 9 6.43 14.52 -20.76
C ILE A 9 5.12 13.76 -20.59
N ALA A 10 5.08 12.45 -20.82
CA ALA A 10 3.89 11.64 -20.61
C ALA A 10 3.38 11.72 -19.17
N ILE A 11 4.28 11.76 -18.18
CA ILE A 11 3.92 11.91 -16.76
C ILE A 11 3.42 13.32 -16.45
N ILE A 12 4.07 14.36 -16.95
CA ILE A 12 3.61 15.74 -16.77
C ILE A 12 2.23 15.92 -17.42
N VAL A 13 2.05 15.39 -18.64
CA VAL A 13 0.77 15.42 -19.35
C VAL A 13 -0.28 14.57 -18.63
N PHE A 14 0.08 13.39 -18.12
CA PHE A 14 -0.81 12.53 -17.36
C PHE A 14 -1.24 13.17 -16.04
N TYR A 15 -0.34 13.82 -15.31
CA TYR A 15 -0.68 14.55 -14.08
C TYR A 15 -1.44 15.85 -14.36
N LEU A 16 -1.15 16.55 -15.46
CA LEU A 16 -1.96 17.69 -15.89
C LEU A 16 -3.35 17.22 -16.35
N LEU A 17 -3.46 16.04 -16.95
CA LEU A 17 -4.75 15.42 -17.27
C LEU A 17 -5.48 15.00 -16.00
N ILE A 18 -4.82 14.38 -15.02
CA ILE A 18 -5.44 14.05 -13.73
C ILE A 18 -5.87 15.32 -13.01
N LEU A 19 -5.07 16.38 -13.06
CA LEU A 19 -5.39 17.66 -12.43
C LEU A 19 -6.53 18.36 -13.18
N LEU A 20 -6.56 18.32 -14.52
CA LEU A 20 -7.66 18.84 -15.33
C LEU A 20 -8.93 18.01 -15.16
N VAL A 21 -8.84 16.69 -15.09
CA VAL A 21 -9.95 15.77 -14.78
C VAL A 21 -10.39 15.96 -13.34
N GLY A 22 -9.49 16.23 -12.41
CA GLY A 22 -9.78 16.50 -11.00
C GLY A 22 -10.46 17.86 -10.82
N ILE A 23 -10.00 18.91 -11.52
CA ILE A 23 -10.63 20.23 -11.56
C ILE A 23 -11.96 20.13 -12.31
N TRP A 24 -12.02 19.44 -13.44
CA TRP A 24 -13.24 19.22 -14.21
C TRP A 24 -14.22 18.37 -13.43
N ALA A 25 -13.79 17.32 -12.72
CA ALA A 25 -14.62 16.53 -11.82
C ALA A 25 -15.08 17.39 -10.65
N ALA A 26 -14.23 18.25 -10.08
CA ALA A 26 -14.62 19.22 -9.04
C ALA A 26 -15.66 20.23 -9.54
N TRP A 27 -15.52 20.69 -10.78
CA TRP A 27 -16.46 21.60 -11.45
C TRP A 27 -17.73 20.87 -11.90
N ARG A 28 -17.62 19.58 -12.22
CA ARG A 28 -18.74 18.71 -12.58
C ARG A 28 -19.48 18.24 -11.34
N THR A 29 -18.86 18.05 -10.17
CA THR A 29 -19.55 17.93 -8.87
C THR A 29 -20.34 19.19 -8.54
N LYS A 30 -19.91 20.37 -9.03
CA LYS A 30 -20.67 21.61 -8.87
C LYS A 30 -21.91 21.68 -9.79
N ASN A 31 -21.92 20.96 -10.92
CA ASN A 31 -22.96 21.06 -11.96
C ASN A 31 -23.75 19.76 -12.24
N SER A 32 -23.33 18.61 -11.70
CA SER A 32 -23.90 17.27 -11.90
C SER A 32 -23.80 16.56 -10.56
N GLY A 33 -24.96 16.17 -10.01
CA GLY A 33 -25.10 15.54 -8.71
C GLY A 33 -24.35 14.21 -8.56
N SER A 34 -23.03 14.27 -8.41
CA SER A 34 -22.21 13.32 -7.62
C SER A 34 -22.25 13.75 -6.15
N THR A 35 -23.44 14.20 -5.76
CA THR A 35 -23.82 14.61 -4.43
C THR A 35 -23.97 13.37 -3.58
N GLU A 36 -24.50 12.25 -4.09
CA GLU A 36 -24.90 11.05 -3.30
C GLU A 36 -23.90 10.59 -2.21
N GLU A 37 -22.74 9.99 -2.54
CA GLU A 37 -21.84 9.44 -1.50
C GLU A 37 -21.25 10.49 -0.53
N ARG A 38 -20.81 11.65 -1.05
CA ARG A 38 -20.32 12.73 -0.18
C ARG A 38 -21.46 13.38 0.60
N SER A 39 -22.66 13.39 0.04
CA SER A 39 -23.84 13.91 0.70
C SER A 39 -24.29 13.00 1.81
N GLU A 40 -24.19 11.68 1.71
CA GLU A 40 -24.63 10.79 2.77
C GLU A 40 -23.88 11.05 4.08
N ALA A 41 -22.54 11.10 4.04
CA ALA A 41 -21.74 11.41 5.22
C ALA A 41 -21.99 12.84 5.74
N ILE A 42 -22.10 13.83 4.84
CA ILE A 42 -22.38 15.23 5.21
C ILE A 42 -23.80 15.37 5.78
N LEU A 43 -24.79 14.67 5.24
CA LEU A 43 -26.18 14.66 5.67
C LEU A 43 -26.28 14.04 7.06
N ILE A 44 -25.65 12.89 7.29
CA ILE A 44 -25.64 12.25 8.61
C ILE A 44 -24.95 13.14 9.64
N GLY A 45 -23.84 13.79 9.27
CA GLY A 45 -23.19 14.80 10.11
C GLY A 45 -24.08 16.02 10.38
N ALA A 46 -24.80 16.52 9.37
CA ALA A 46 -25.71 17.64 9.51
C ALA A 46 -26.94 17.28 10.38
N ILE A 47 -27.48 16.07 10.23
CA ILE A 47 -28.55 15.53 11.08
C ILE A 47 -28.04 15.47 12.53
N GLY A 48 -26.87 14.89 12.75
CA GLY A 48 -26.26 14.80 14.08
C GLY A 48 -26.00 16.18 14.72
N ALA A 49 -25.62 17.17 13.92
CA ALA A 49 -25.37 18.54 14.41
C ALA A 49 -26.64 19.37 14.65
N SER A 50 -27.74 19.08 13.95
CA SER A 50 -29.02 19.81 14.05
C SER A 50 -30.02 19.17 15.00
N THR A 51 -29.77 17.93 15.43
CA THR A 51 -30.61 17.20 16.37
C THR A 51 -30.51 17.79 17.78
N ASP A 52 -31.67 18.02 18.41
CA ASP A 52 -31.75 18.34 19.83
C ASP A 52 -31.62 17.07 20.67
N TRP A 53 -30.39 16.72 21.03
CA TRP A 53 -30.04 15.49 21.74
C TRP A 53 -30.72 15.33 23.11
N ASN A 54 -31.18 16.43 23.73
CA ASN A 54 -31.92 16.40 24.99
C ASN A 54 -33.26 15.66 24.88
N GLN A 55 -33.88 15.67 23.69
CA GLN A 55 -35.15 15.00 23.44
C GLN A 55 -34.99 13.54 22.99
N THR A 56 -33.74 13.07 22.87
CA THR A 56 -33.42 11.71 22.45
C THR A 56 -32.99 10.85 23.65
N ALA A 57 -32.95 9.53 23.47
CA ALA A 57 -32.44 8.61 24.49
C ALA A 57 -30.92 8.76 24.77
N TYR A 58 -30.19 9.56 23.99
CA TYR A 58 -28.76 9.84 24.20
C TYR A 58 -28.51 10.89 25.30
N GLY A 59 -29.35 11.93 25.37
CA GLY A 59 -29.28 12.99 26.38
C GLY A 59 -28.18 14.04 26.17
N ILE A 60 -27.86 14.80 27.23
CA ILE A 60 -26.84 15.86 27.29
C ILE A 60 -25.63 15.34 28.09
N PRO A 61 -24.37 15.73 27.79
CA PRO A 61 -23.92 16.60 26.70
C PRO A 61 -24.00 15.94 25.32
N ASP A 62 -24.14 16.78 24.28
CA ASP A 62 -24.25 16.36 22.88
C ASP A 62 -22.97 15.66 22.39
N PRO A 63 -23.04 14.82 21.33
CA PRO A 63 -21.91 14.01 20.88
C PRO A 63 -20.66 14.83 20.53
N LYS A 64 -20.84 16.06 20.02
CA LYS A 64 -19.72 16.94 19.68
C LYS A 64 -19.02 17.44 20.94
N SER A 65 -19.78 17.85 21.94
CA SER A 65 -19.24 18.27 23.25
C SER A 65 -18.60 17.12 24.03
N LYS A 66 -18.99 15.87 23.77
CA LYS A 66 -18.39 14.65 24.34
C LYS A 66 -17.16 14.12 23.59
N GLU A 67 -16.70 14.81 22.54
CA GLU A 67 -15.62 14.33 21.67
C GLU A 67 -15.95 13.01 20.92
N GLU A 68 -17.23 12.69 20.74
CA GLU A 68 -17.73 11.50 20.05
C GLU A 68 -18.14 11.78 18.59
N ALA A 69 -17.68 12.90 18.02
CA ALA A 69 -18.03 13.31 16.66
C ALA A 69 -17.58 12.28 15.59
N ASP A 70 -16.48 11.56 15.83
CA ASP A 70 -16.00 10.49 14.94
C ASP A 70 -16.99 9.30 14.89
N MET A 71 -17.85 9.17 15.90
CA MET A 71 -18.87 8.13 16.02
C MET A 71 -20.27 8.64 15.65
N ILE A 72 -20.39 9.78 14.98
CA ILE A 72 -21.70 10.37 14.69
C ILE A 72 -22.58 9.45 13.85
N LEU A 73 -22.00 8.69 12.90
CA LEU A 73 -22.72 7.74 12.07
C LEU A 73 -23.43 6.65 12.91
N PRO A 74 -22.72 5.84 13.73
CA PRO A 74 -23.38 4.84 14.56
C PRO A 74 -24.30 5.46 15.62
N ILE A 75 -23.99 6.65 16.16
CA ILE A 75 -24.87 7.34 17.13
C ILE A 75 -26.19 7.74 16.47
N VAL A 76 -26.16 8.34 15.28
CA VAL A 76 -27.37 8.71 14.54
C VAL A 76 -28.21 7.48 14.22
N LEU A 77 -27.59 6.39 13.75
CA LEU A 77 -28.29 5.13 13.49
C LEU A 77 -28.91 4.53 14.76
N GLN A 78 -28.21 4.58 15.90
CA GLN A 78 -28.68 4.00 17.15
C GLN A 78 -29.85 4.77 17.77
N TYR A 79 -29.78 6.10 17.76
CA TYR A 79 -30.66 6.95 18.58
C TYR A 79 -31.73 7.70 17.78
N LEU A 80 -31.57 7.87 16.46
CA LEU A 80 -32.53 8.59 15.62
C LEU A 80 -33.31 7.69 14.67
N CYS A 81 -32.83 6.46 14.41
CA CYS A 81 -33.53 5.52 13.55
C CYS A 81 -34.41 4.53 14.35
N PRO A 82 -35.52 4.06 13.76
CA PRO A 82 -36.30 2.96 14.31
C PRO A 82 -35.45 1.70 14.56
N VAL A 83 -35.83 0.90 15.56
CA VAL A 83 -35.08 -0.26 16.06
C VAL A 83 -34.61 -1.20 14.94
N TYR A 84 -35.47 -1.50 13.96
CA TYR A 84 -35.12 -2.38 12.85
C TYR A 84 -34.02 -1.80 11.96
N ILE A 85 -34.10 -0.51 11.64
CA ILE A 85 -33.11 0.18 10.79
C ILE A 85 -31.79 0.34 11.54
N SER A 86 -31.84 0.64 12.84
CA SER A 86 -30.66 0.66 13.69
C SER A 86 -29.96 -0.70 13.71
N PHE A 87 -30.71 -1.79 13.93
CA PHE A 87 -30.15 -3.15 13.99
C PHE A 87 -29.47 -3.55 12.68
N PHE A 88 -30.16 -3.41 11.54
CA PHE A 88 -29.58 -3.74 10.25
C PHE A 88 -28.48 -2.77 9.83
N GLY A 89 -28.62 -1.48 10.13
CA GLY A 89 -27.64 -0.45 9.79
C GLY A 89 -26.33 -0.62 10.56
N LEU A 90 -26.39 -0.78 11.87
CA LEU A 90 -25.21 -1.05 12.70
C LEU A 90 -24.59 -2.43 12.39
N GLY A 91 -25.43 -3.43 12.09
CA GLY A 91 -24.99 -4.73 11.61
C GLY A 91 -24.22 -4.62 10.30
N ALA A 92 -24.72 -3.84 9.34
CA ALA A 92 -24.08 -3.60 8.04
C ALA A 92 -22.74 -2.84 8.21
N VAL A 93 -22.71 -1.79 9.02
CA VAL A 93 -21.47 -1.05 9.34
C VAL A 93 -20.44 -1.98 9.96
N SER A 94 -20.85 -2.81 10.93
CA SER A 94 -19.95 -3.77 11.58
C SER A 94 -19.44 -4.83 10.60
N ALA A 95 -20.31 -5.38 9.75
CA ALA A 95 -19.94 -6.36 8.74
C ALA A 95 -18.96 -5.78 7.70
N ALA A 96 -19.18 -4.54 7.24
CA ALA A 96 -18.30 -3.86 6.29
C ALA A 96 -16.90 -3.63 6.88
N VAL A 97 -16.82 -3.17 8.13
CA VAL A 97 -15.54 -2.96 8.84
C VAL A 97 -14.84 -4.31 9.07
N MET A 98 -15.56 -5.35 9.48
CA MET A 98 -15.00 -6.67 9.72
C MET A 98 -14.43 -7.30 8.44
N SER A 99 -15.12 -7.19 7.30
CA SER A 99 -14.65 -7.68 6.01
C SER A 99 -13.37 -6.96 5.54
N SER A 100 -13.32 -5.63 5.75
CA SER A 100 -12.14 -4.81 5.43
C SER A 100 -10.94 -5.14 6.31
N ALA A 101 -11.18 -5.34 7.62
CA ALA A 101 -10.16 -5.71 8.59
C ALA A 101 -9.60 -7.11 8.30
N ASP A 102 -10.46 -8.09 8.01
CA ASP A 102 -10.07 -9.45 7.65
C ASP A 102 -9.17 -9.46 6.41
N SER A 103 -9.60 -8.80 5.34
CA SER A 103 -8.82 -8.69 4.11
C SER A 103 -7.45 -8.03 4.33
N SER A 104 -7.39 -7.00 5.18
CA SER A 104 -6.15 -6.28 5.49
C SER A 104 -5.19 -7.15 6.31
N ILE A 105 -5.69 -7.83 7.35
CA ILE A 105 -4.88 -8.72 8.20
C ILE A 105 -4.40 -9.92 7.39
N LEU A 106 -5.27 -10.51 6.56
CA LEU A 106 -4.91 -11.64 5.70
C LEU A 106 -3.85 -11.24 4.67
N SER A 107 -4.00 -10.07 4.03
CA SER A 107 -3.03 -9.54 3.07
C SER A 107 -1.65 -9.33 3.74
N ALA A 108 -1.61 -8.67 4.90
CA ALA A 108 -0.37 -8.47 5.65
C ALA A 108 0.28 -9.80 6.07
N SER A 109 -0.53 -10.76 6.54
CA SER A 109 -0.08 -12.08 6.97
C SER A 109 0.49 -12.92 5.82
N SER A 110 -0.17 -12.87 4.66
CA SER A 110 0.27 -13.55 3.43
C SER A 110 1.57 -12.95 2.90
N MET A 111 1.65 -11.61 2.86
CA MET A 111 2.87 -10.91 2.47
C MET A 111 4.03 -11.24 3.41
N PHE A 112 3.80 -11.28 4.73
CA PHE A 112 4.83 -11.67 5.68
C PHE A 112 5.29 -13.11 5.47
N ALA A 113 4.36 -14.06 5.36
CA ALA A 113 4.71 -15.48 5.24
C ALA A 113 5.49 -15.78 3.95
N ARG A 114 5.10 -15.19 2.82
CA ARG A 114 5.74 -15.44 1.52
C ARG A 114 6.97 -14.56 1.27
N ASN A 115 6.89 -13.27 1.58
CA ASN A 115 7.94 -12.32 1.21
C ASN A 115 9.01 -12.16 2.31
N ILE A 116 8.72 -12.51 3.56
CA ILE A 116 9.67 -12.39 4.67
C ILE A 116 10.06 -13.77 5.18
N TYR A 117 9.11 -14.58 5.66
CA TYR A 117 9.42 -15.87 6.25
C TYR A 117 10.07 -16.84 5.25
N GLN A 118 9.45 -17.05 4.10
CA GLN A 118 9.97 -17.96 3.09
C GLN A 118 11.30 -17.44 2.51
N LEU A 119 11.43 -16.16 2.16
CA LEU A 119 12.65 -15.64 1.55
C LEU A 119 13.83 -15.50 2.53
N SER A 120 13.57 -15.07 3.77
CA SER A 120 14.63 -14.72 4.74
C SER A 120 14.97 -15.85 5.72
N PHE A 121 14.01 -16.69 6.11
CA PHE A 121 14.22 -17.70 7.16
C PHE A 121 14.25 -19.13 6.61
N ARG A 122 13.32 -19.46 5.68
CA ARG A 122 13.22 -20.83 5.16
C ARG A 122 12.79 -20.86 3.69
N GLN A 123 13.79 -20.82 2.80
CA GLN A 123 13.60 -20.77 1.34
C GLN A 123 12.80 -21.97 0.78
N ASN A 124 12.90 -23.13 1.42
CA ASN A 124 12.20 -24.36 1.04
C ASN A 124 11.02 -24.70 1.99
N ALA A 125 10.26 -23.70 2.44
CA ALA A 125 9.06 -23.93 3.25
C ALA A 125 7.96 -24.62 2.42
N SER A 126 7.30 -25.61 3.00
CA SER A 126 6.15 -26.29 2.36
C SER A 126 4.87 -25.44 2.47
N ASP A 127 3.92 -25.60 1.55
CA ASP A 127 2.64 -24.87 1.59
C ASP A 127 1.90 -25.02 2.93
N LYS A 128 1.96 -26.21 3.55
CA LYS A 128 1.36 -26.47 4.87
C LYS A 128 2.01 -25.63 5.97
N GLU A 129 3.32 -25.43 5.88
CA GLU A 129 4.07 -24.60 6.82
C GLU A 129 3.74 -23.13 6.61
N ILE A 130 3.68 -22.66 5.36
CA ILE A 130 3.33 -21.27 5.02
C ILE A 130 1.92 -20.95 5.56
N VAL A 131 0.95 -21.84 5.42
CA VAL A 131 -0.41 -21.65 5.97
C VAL A 131 -0.39 -21.58 7.50
N TRP A 132 0.42 -22.39 8.18
CA TRP A 132 0.57 -22.32 9.63
C TRP A 132 1.20 -21.00 10.08
N VAL A 133 2.24 -20.54 9.38
CA VAL A 133 2.86 -19.22 9.63
C VAL A 133 1.83 -18.11 9.42
N MET A 134 1.06 -18.14 8.32
CA MET A 134 -0.01 -17.18 8.08
C MET A 134 -1.03 -17.14 9.23
N ARG A 135 -1.46 -18.29 9.77
CA ARG A 135 -2.41 -18.33 10.89
C ARG A 135 -1.85 -17.71 12.17
N ILE A 136 -0.57 -17.96 12.46
CA ILE A 136 0.10 -17.36 13.62
C ILE A 136 0.24 -15.85 13.42
N THR A 137 0.64 -15.40 12.23
CA THR A 137 0.84 -13.97 11.95
C THR A 137 -0.48 -13.20 11.91
N VAL A 138 -1.59 -13.81 11.48
CA VAL A 138 -2.94 -13.24 11.61
C VAL A 138 -3.24 -12.93 13.09
N PHE A 139 -2.96 -13.86 14.00
CA PHE A 139 -3.17 -13.65 15.42
C PHE A 139 -2.28 -12.54 15.98
N VAL A 140 -1.00 -12.52 15.61
CA VAL A 140 -0.03 -11.49 16.05
C VAL A 140 -0.41 -10.11 15.53
N PHE A 141 -0.69 -9.96 14.23
CA PHE A 141 -1.09 -8.69 13.65
C PHE A 141 -2.44 -8.22 14.18
N GLY A 142 -3.42 -9.12 14.31
CA GLY A 142 -4.72 -8.82 14.92
C GLY A 142 -4.60 -8.34 16.37
N ALA A 143 -3.78 -9.02 17.20
CA ALA A 143 -3.52 -8.60 18.57
C ALA A 143 -2.81 -7.23 18.62
N SER A 144 -1.83 -6.99 17.75
CA SER A 144 -1.12 -5.71 17.67
C SER A 144 -2.01 -4.56 17.20
N ALA A 145 -2.88 -4.80 16.21
CA ALA A 145 -3.86 -3.84 15.73
C ALA A 145 -4.90 -3.52 16.80
N THR A 146 -5.37 -4.53 17.54
CA THR A 146 -6.28 -4.34 18.68
C THR A 146 -5.62 -3.53 19.79
N ALA A 147 -4.37 -3.84 20.14
CA ALA A 147 -3.61 -3.07 21.12
C ALA A 147 -3.44 -1.61 20.68
N MET A 148 -3.08 -1.36 19.42
CA MET A 148 -2.99 0.00 18.89
C MET A 148 -4.35 0.71 18.97
N ALA A 149 -5.44 0.05 18.57
CA ALA A 149 -6.79 0.61 18.62
C ALA A 149 -7.22 1.01 20.05
N LEU A 150 -6.84 0.23 21.07
CA LEU A 150 -7.14 0.53 22.47
C LEU A 150 -6.26 1.64 23.07
N LEU A 151 -5.06 1.86 22.51
CA LEU A 151 -4.10 2.85 23.01
C LEU A 151 -4.23 4.21 22.31
N THR A 152 -4.69 4.24 21.06
CA THR A 152 -4.80 5.48 20.28
C THR A 152 -6.10 6.21 20.54
N LYS A 153 -6.02 7.53 20.76
CA LYS A 153 -7.19 8.37 21.04
C LYS A 153 -7.92 8.88 19.78
N THR A 154 -7.26 8.85 18.62
CA THR A 154 -7.79 9.46 17.39
C THR A 154 -7.66 8.53 16.19
N VAL A 155 -8.79 8.13 15.60
CA VAL A 155 -8.82 7.29 14.39
C VAL A 155 -8.28 8.07 13.18
N TYR A 156 -8.70 9.33 13.05
CA TYR A 156 -8.24 10.22 11.97
C TYR A 156 -6.71 10.40 11.96
N GLY A 157 -6.11 10.61 13.13
CA GLY A 157 -4.65 10.76 13.26
C GLY A 157 -3.89 9.52 12.81
N LEU A 158 -4.38 8.32 13.16
CA LEU A 158 -3.76 7.06 12.76
C LEU A 158 -3.90 6.80 11.24
N TRP A 159 -5.06 7.09 10.67
CA TRP A 159 -5.28 6.98 9.22
C TRP A 159 -4.38 7.94 8.44
N TYR A 160 -4.26 9.18 8.92
CA TYR A 160 -3.39 10.19 8.33
C TYR A 160 -1.91 9.79 8.42
N LEU A 161 -1.47 9.28 9.58
CA LEU A 161 -0.12 8.76 9.79
C LEU A 161 0.21 7.61 8.82
N SER A 162 -0.69 6.65 8.65
CA SER A 162 -0.51 5.53 7.73
C SER A 162 -0.37 6.01 6.29
N SER A 163 -1.27 6.89 5.84
CA SER A 163 -1.27 7.45 4.50
C SER A 163 0.00 8.25 4.20
N ASP A 164 0.52 8.95 5.20
CA ASP A 164 1.74 9.73 5.10
C ASP A 164 3.00 8.86 4.90
N LEU A 165 3.11 7.74 5.61
CA LEU A 165 4.18 6.77 5.39
C LEU A 165 4.12 6.20 3.97
N VAL A 166 2.94 5.85 3.47
CA VAL A 166 2.76 5.39 2.09
C VAL A 166 3.20 6.46 1.08
N TYR A 167 2.81 7.72 1.31
CA TYR A 167 3.15 8.85 0.44
C TYR A 167 4.65 9.16 0.40
N ILE A 168 5.35 9.06 1.52
CA ILE A 168 6.78 9.40 1.58
C ILE A 168 7.67 8.23 1.16
N ILE A 169 7.25 7.00 1.45
CA ILE A 169 8.08 5.80 1.33
C ILE A 169 7.75 4.97 0.10
N ILE A 170 6.48 4.71 -0.19
CA ILE A 170 6.12 3.75 -1.25
C ILE A 170 6.00 4.48 -2.58
N PHE A 171 5.36 5.65 -2.56
CA PHE A 171 5.07 6.42 -3.76
C PHE A 171 6.33 6.80 -4.59
N PRO A 172 7.39 7.41 -4.02
CA PRO A 172 8.58 7.76 -4.80
C PRO A 172 9.29 6.53 -5.39
N GLN A 173 9.31 5.42 -4.66
CA GLN A 173 9.95 4.17 -5.06
C GLN A 173 9.20 3.55 -6.24
N LEU A 174 7.87 3.52 -6.16
CA LEU A 174 7.02 3.01 -7.24
C LEU A 174 7.14 3.88 -8.50
N LEU A 175 7.20 5.20 -8.35
CA LEU A 175 7.46 6.11 -9.48
C LEU A 175 8.82 5.83 -10.14
N CYS A 176 9.89 5.71 -9.35
CA CYS A 176 11.22 5.45 -9.88
C CYS A 176 11.29 4.10 -10.61
N VAL A 177 10.68 3.04 -10.06
CA VAL A 177 10.71 1.71 -10.66
C VAL A 177 9.91 1.63 -11.95
N LEU A 178 8.72 2.27 -12.01
CA LEU A 178 7.87 2.20 -13.20
C LEU A 178 8.35 3.11 -14.33
N PHE A 179 8.91 4.28 -14.02
CA PHE A 179 9.12 5.32 -15.02
C PHE A 179 10.58 5.72 -15.26
N VAL A 180 11.48 5.49 -14.30
CA VAL A 180 12.88 5.89 -14.42
C VAL A 180 13.74 4.68 -14.78
N LYS A 181 14.17 4.64 -16.06
CA LYS A 181 15.10 3.60 -16.52
C LYS A 181 16.47 3.81 -15.88
N GLY A 182 16.95 2.78 -15.19
CA GLY A 182 18.22 2.82 -14.46
C GLY A 182 18.07 2.94 -12.93
N THR A 183 16.84 2.93 -12.41
CA THR A 183 16.59 2.74 -10.97
C THR A 183 17.16 1.40 -10.51
N ASN A 184 17.90 1.42 -9.41
CA ASN A 184 18.50 0.23 -8.81
C ASN A 184 18.19 0.13 -7.31
N THR A 185 18.56 -0.99 -6.71
CA THR A 185 18.31 -1.27 -5.29
C THR A 185 19.05 -0.27 -4.38
N TYR A 186 20.25 0.19 -4.75
CA TYR A 186 21.00 1.18 -3.97
C TYR A 186 20.27 2.53 -3.86
N GLY A 187 19.76 3.03 -4.99
CA GLY A 187 18.94 4.24 -5.01
C GLY A 187 17.64 4.05 -4.24
N ALA A 188 16.96 2.91 -4.39
CA ALA A 188 15.74 2.63 -3.65
C ALA A 188 15.95 2.63 -2.12
N VAL A 189 17.04 2.02 -1.64
CA VAL A 189 17.41 2.03 -0.22
C VAL A 189 17.76 3.44 0.26
N ALA A 190 18.53 4.20 -0.52
CA ALA A 190 18.90 5.55 -0.11
C ALA A 190 17.71 6.54 -0.12
N GLY A 191 16.80 6.40 -1.09
CA GLY A 191 15.51 7.09 -1.10
C GLY A 191 14.68 6.78 0.14
N TYR A 192 14.55 5.49 0.46
CA TYR A 192 13.86 5.03 1.66
C TYR A 192 14.44 5.66 2.94
N VAL A 193 15.77 5.57 3.12
CA VAL A 193 16.44 6.07 4.32
C VAL A 193 16.34 7.59 4.43
N SER A 194 16.57 8.33 3.34
CA SER A 194 16.52 9.79 3.36
C SER A 194 15.11 10.34 3.59
N GLY A 195 14.09 9.75 2.94
CA GLY A 195 12.69 10.10 3.13
C GLY A 195 12.22 9.82 4.55
N LEU A 196 12.53 8.64 5.08
CA LEU A 196 12.18 8.24 6.45
C LEU A 196 12.91 9.09 7.50
N PHE A 197 14.17 9.42 7.27
CA PHE A 197 14.94 10.30 8.15
C PHE A 197 14.30 11.69 8.24
N LEU A 198 13.98 12.33 7.11
CA LEU A 198 13.33 13.63 7.10
C LEU A 198 11.92 13.58 7.69
N ARG A 199 11.22 12.47 7.49
CA ARG A 199 9.89 12.26 8.07
C ARG A 199 9.91 12.17 9.59
N ILE A 200 10.83 11.38 10.17
CA ILE A 200 10.96 11.23 11.62
C ILE A 200 11.46 12.53 12.25
N THR A 201 12.44 13.19 11.63
CA THR A 201 13.00 14.44 12.16
C THR A 201 12.04 15.63 12.12
N GLY A 202 11.04 15.60 11.23
CA GLY A 202 9.92 16.54 11.20
C GLY A 202 8.92 16.42 12.36
N GLY A 203 9.03 15.39 13.20
CA GLY A 203 8.12 15.14 14.31
C GLY A 203 6.73 14.65 13.88
N GLU A 204 5.93 14.23 14.85
CA GLU A 204 4.54 13.84 14.64
C GLU A 204 3.65 14.26 15.81
N PRO A 205 2.77 15.28 15.63
CA PRO A 205 1.90 15.77 16.68
C PRO A 205 0.99 14.70 17.29
N TYR A 206 0.46 13.78 16.46
CA TYR A 206 -0.46 12.73 16.91
C TYR A 206 0.22 11.63 17.74
N LEU A 207 1.54 11.45 17.59
CA LEU A 207 2.31 10.50 18.39
C LEU A 207 3.10 11.19 19.52
N TYR A 208 2.86 12.48 19.76
CA TYR A 208 3.63 13.31 20.69
C TYR A 208 5.15 13.29 20.42
N LEU A 209 5.55 13.05 19.17
CA LEU A 209 6.95 13.05 18.75
C LEU A 209 7.40 14.47 18.46
N GLN A 210 8.32 14.99 19.28
CA GLN A 210 8.88 16.33 19.09
C GLN A 210 9.75 16.39 17.84
N PRO A 211 9.64 17.48 17.03
CA PRO A 211 10.49 17.66 15.88
C PRO A 211 11.94 17.94 16.30
N LEU A 212 12.88 17.30 15.60
CA LEU A 212 14.31 17.55 15.74
C LEU A 212 14.75 18.67 14.79
N ILE A 213 14.13 18.76 13.61
CA ILE A 213 14.35 19.84 12.64
C ILE A 213 13.16 20.80 12.69
N PHE A 214 13.44 22.04 13.07
CA PHE A 214 12.46 23.12 13.07
C PHE A 214 12.42 23.80 11.71
N TYR A 215 11.42 23.47 10.89
CA TYR A 215 11.22 24.11 9.60
C TYR A 215 10.65 25.53 9.75
N PRO A 216 10.93 26.45 8.80
CA PRO A 216 10.44 27.83 8.86
C PRO A 216 8.91 27.91 9.05
N GLY A 217 8.46 28.80 9.93
CA GLY A 217 7.04 28.97 10.24
C GLY A 217 6.46 27.97 11.25
N TYR A 218 7.30 27.33 12.06
CA TYR A 218 6.85 26.54 13.20
C TYR A 218 6.18 27.42 14.26
N TYR A 219 5.13 26.91 14.89
CA TYR A 219 4.51 27.53 16.07
C TYR A 219 4.28 26.47 17.14
N SER A 220 4.36 26.87 18.41
CA SER A 220 3.98 26.02 19.52
C SER A 220 2.47 26.11 19.70
N ASP A 221 1.81 24.96 19.79
CA ASP A 221 0.44 24.90 20.29
C ASP A 221 0.42 25.06 21.82
N LYS A 222 -0.75 25.36 22.39
CA LYS A 222 -0.97 25.56 23.84
C LYS A 222 -0.59 24.33 24.68
N ASN A 223 -0.48 23.17 24.05
CA ASN A 223 -0.11 21.89 24.67
C ASN A 223 1.40 21.58 24.60
N GLY A 224 2.24 22.54 24.18
CA GLY A 224 3.70 22.34 24.07
C GLY A 224 4.12 21.46 22.87
N VAL A 225 3.22 21.24 21.91
CA VAL A 225 3.48 20.48 20.68
C VAL A 225 3.80 21.45 19.55
N TYR A 226 4.94 21.25 18.88
CA TYR A 226 5.38 22.09 17.77
C TYR A 226 4.71 21.66 16.46
N ASN A 227 3.90 22.54 15.88
CA ASN A 227 3.26 22.34 14.59
C ASN A 227 4.04 23.04 13.48
N GLN A 228 4.33 22.30 12.42
CA GLN A 228 5.07 22.80 11.27
C GLN A 228 4.11 23.23 10.16
N ARG A 229 4.15 24.50 9.75
CA ARG A 229 3.37 25.00 8.60
C ARG A 229 4.01 24.70 7.25
N PHE A 230 5.33 24.53 7.23
CA PHE A 230 6.05 24.16 6.03
C PHE A 230 5.61 22.76 5.57
N PRO A 231 5.39 22.52 4.25
CA PRO A 231 5.00 21.22 3.73
C PRO A 231 6.17 20.21 3.76
N PHE A 232 6.68 19.91 4.95
CA PHE A 232 7.86 19.09 5.17
C PHE A 232 7.67 17.66 4.66
N LYS A 233 6.43 17.14 4.68
CA LYS A 233 6.06 15.83 4.13
C LYS A 233 6.32 15.75 2.62
N THR A 234 5.91 16.78 1.88
CA THR A 234 6.19 16.89 0.45
C THR A 234 7.68 17.06 0.20
N LEU A 235 8.38 17.83 1.03
CA LEU A 235 9.84 17.93 0.95
C LEU A 235 10.49 16.56 1.15
N ALA A 236 10.10 15.80 2.18
CA ALA A 236 10.60 14.45 2.46
C ALA A 236 10.36 13.48 1.29
N MET A 237 9.17 13.53 0.70
CA MET A 237 8.83 12.74 -0.49
C MET A 237 9.72 13.11 -1.68
N VAL A 238 9.88 14.40 -1.98
CA VAL A 238 10.72 14.87 -3.09
C VAL A 238 12.19 14.52 -2.86
N THR A 239 12.70 14.64 -1.64
CA THR A 239 14.07 14.23 -1.32
C THR A 239 14.28 12.72 -1.44
N SER A 240 13.29 11.91 -1.07
CA SER A 240 13.29 10.45 -1.29
C SER A 240 13.37 10.14 -2.79
N PHE A 241 12.55 10.81 -3.60
CA PHE A 241 12.53 10.65 -5.06
C PHE A 241 13.87 11.05 -5.70
N LEU A 242 14.39 12.24 -5.37
CA LEU A 242 15.63 12.76 -5.95
C LEU A 242 16.85 11.96 -5.53
N SER A 243 16.93 11.55 -4.26
CA SER A 243 18.03 10.71 -3.79
C SER A 243 18.01 9.33 -4.43
N ASN A 244 16.82 8.74 -4.64
CA ASN A 244 16.68 7.49 -5.36
C ASN A 244 17.24 7.59 -6.78
N ILE A 245 16.83 8.62 -7.53
CA ILE A 245 17.33 8.87 -8.89
C ILE A 245 18.84 9.14 -8.89
N GLY A 246 19.29 10.06 -8.03
CA GLY A 246 20.69 10.50 -7.98
C GLY A 246 21.63 9.35 -7.65
N ILE A 247 21.31 8.56 -6.62
CA ILE A 247 22.14 7.44 -6.19
C ILE A 247 22.01 6.27 -7.15
N SER A 248 20.86 6.06 -7.78
CA SER A 248 20.72 5.04 -8.82
C SER A 248 21.65 5.30 -10.01
N TYR A 249 21.64 6.52 -10.56
CA TYR A 249 22.52 6.88 -11.67
C TYR A 249 23.99 6.96 -11.26
N LEU A 250 24.27 7.44 -10.05
CA LEU A 250 25.63 7.48 -9.51
C LEU A 250 26.19 6.05 -9.38
N ALA A 251 25.45 5.13 -8.76
CA ALA A 251 25.87 3.74 -8.62
C ALA A 251 26.09 3.10 -10.01
N LYS A 252 25.16 3.30 -10.95
CA LYS A 252 25.33 2.83 -12.33
C LYS A 252 26.62 3.35 -12.96
N TYR A 253 26.89 4.64 -12.83
CA TYR A 253 28.11 5.27 -13.34
C TYR A 253 29.38 4.73 -12.67
N LEU A 254 29.40 4.54 -11.36
CA LEU A 254 30.60 4.05 -10.65
C LEU A 254 30.95 2.60 -11.01
N PHE A 255 29.94 1.74 -11.21
CA PHE A 255 30.15 0.36 -11.64
C PHE A 255 30.52 0.26 -13.13
N GLU A 256 29.92 1.06 -14.01
CA GLU A 256 30.23 1.09 -15.45
C GLU A 256 31.61 1.73 -15.75
N SER A 257 32.02 2.73 -14.97
CA SER A 257 33.33 3.39 -15.13
C SER A 257 34.51 2.57 -14.59
N GLY A 258 34.26 1.42 -13.96
CA GLY A 258 35.29 0.57 -13.36
C GLY A 258 35.93 1.17 -12.10
N THR A 259 35.35 2.24 -11.54
CA THR A 259 35.85 2.88 -10.31
C THR A 259 35.59 2.00 -9.08
N LEU A 260 34.46 1.27 -9.09
CA LEU A 260 34.14 0.29 -8.04
C LEU A 260 34.36 -1.15 -8.56
N PRO A 261 35.08 -2.00 -7.80
CA PRO A 261 35.22 -3.41 -8.16
C PRO A 261 33.85 -4.12 -8.13
N PRO A 262 33.58 -5.04 -9.06
CA PRO A 262 32.32 -5.80 -9.14
C PRO A 262 31.97 -6.57 -7.86
N LYS A 263 32.96 -6.87 -7.02
CA LYS A 263 32.79 -7.56 -5.74
C LYS A 263 32.03 -6.74 -4.68
N LEU A 264 31.92 -5.42 -4.88
CA LEU A 264 31.17 -4.52 -3.98
C LEU A 264 29.70 -4.38 -4.39
N ASP A 265 29.23 -5.08 -5.43
CA ASP A 265 27.80 -5.13 -5.76
C ASP A 265 27.04 -6.07 -4.81
N VAL A 266 26.88 -5.66 -3.54
CA VAL A 266 26.23 -6.45 -2.47
C VAL A 266 24.79 -6.87 -2.81
N PHE A 267 24.08 -6.05 -3.58
CA PHE A 267 22.69 -6.32 -3.97
C PHE A 267 22.54 -6.97 -5.36
N ASP A 268 23.65 -7.29 -6.04
CA ASP A 268 23.66 -7.76 -7.44
C ASP A 268 22.77 -6.92 -8.37
N ALA A 269 22.63 -5.63 -8.06
CA ALA A 269 21.57 -4.80 -8.61
C ALA A 269 22.00 -4.11 -9.91
N VAL A 270 23.31 -4.06 -10.19
CA VAL A 270 23.87 -3.29 -11.31
C VAL A 270 24.69 -4.18 -12.23
N VAL A 271 25.59 -5.01 -11.70
CA VAL A 271 26.50 -5.85 -12.50
C VAL A 271 25.83 -7.13 -12.99
N ALA A 272 25.08 -7.82 -12.12
CA ALA A 272 24.44 -9.09 -12.48
C ALA A 272 23.36 -8.91 -13.57
N ARG A 273 22.54 -7.85 -13.45
CA ARG A 273 21.50 -7.50 -14.45
C ARG A 273 22.08 -7.20 -15.83
N HIS A 274 23.22 -6.49 -15.90
CA HIS A 274 23.88 -6.19 -17.16
C HIS A 274 24.50 -7.47 -17.78
N SER A 275 24.96 -8.41 -16.95
CA SER A 275 25.46 -9.71 -17.41
C SER A 275 24.34 -10.60 -17.96
N GLU A 276 23.17 -10.65 -17.30
CA GLU A 276 22.00 -11.38 -17.79
C GLU A 276 21.46 -10.79 -19.11
N GLU A 277 21.30 -9.47 -19.21
CA GLU A 277 20.80 -8.81 -20.42
C GLU A 277 21.73 -9.03 -21.64
N ASN A 278 23.05 -9.03 -21.42
CA ASN A 278 24.02 -9.36 -22.46
C ASN A 278 23.99 -10.85 -22.84
N MET A 279 23.79 -11.74 -21.87
CA MET A 279 23.67 -13.17 -22.13
C MET A 279 22.41 -13.50 -22.94
N ASP A 280 21.26 -12.92 -22.59
CA ASP A 280 20.02 -13.09 -23.35
C ASP A 280 20.14 -12.54 -24.78
N LYS A 281 20.72 -11.35 -24.96
CA LYS A 281 21.02 -10.83 -26.30
C LYS A 281 21.95 -11.76 -27.08
N THR A 282 22.96 -12.33 -26.43
CA THR A 282 23.89 -13.27 -27.07
C THR A 282 23.20 -14.59 -27.43
N ILE A 283 22.31 -15.12 -26.59
CA ILE A 283 21.53 -16.33 -26.85
C ILE A 283 20.55 -16.10 -28.02
N LEU A 284 19.86 -14.95 -28.04
CA LEU A 284 18.94 -14.59 -29.12
C LEU A 284 19.66 -14.42 -30.47
N VAL A 285 20.79 -13.69 -30.47
CA VAL A 285 21.63 -13.53 -31.68
C VAL A 285 22.23 -14.86 -32.13
N LYS A 286 22.56 -15.76 -31.19
CA LYS A 286 23.06 -17.10 -31.52
C LYS A 286 21.95 -17.96 -32.14
N ASN A 287 20.72 -17.90 -31.63
CA ASN A 287 19.58 -18.63 -32.20
C ASN A 287 19.20 -18.18 -33.62
N GLU A 288 19.39 -16.90 -33.97
CA GLU A 288 19.15 -16.41 -35.34
C GLU A 288 20.21 -16.88 -36.36
N ASN A 289 21.41 -17.24 -35.88
CA ASN A 289 22.55 -17.61 -36.74
C ASN A 289 22.87 -19.12 -36.77
N ILE A 290 22.20 -19.95 -35.96
CA ILE A 290 22.43 -21.40 -35.94
C ILE A 290 21.59 -22.10 -37.01
N LYS A 291 22.26 -22.66 -38.03
CA LYS A 291 21.69 -23.77 -38.82
C LYS A 291 21.57 -25.01 -37.93
N LEU A 292 20.40 -25.63 -37.94
CA LEU A 292 19.93 -26.68 -37.01
C LEU A 292 20.74 -28.01 -37.02
N ASP A 293 21.79 -28.13 -37.82
CA ASP A 293 22.45 -29.42 -38.12
C ASP A 293 23.75 -29.69 -37.34
N GLU A 294 24.23 -28.77 -36.49
CA GLU A 294 25.50 -28.94 -35.74
C GLU A 294 25.38 -28.84 -34.20
N LEU A 295 24.30 -29.35 -33.61
CA LEU A 295 24.19 -29.44 -32.14
C LEU A 295 24.45 -30.87 -31.66
N ALA A 296 25.66 -31.11 -31.15
CA ALA A 296 25.94 -32.24 -30.27
C ALA A 296 25.17 -32.07 -28.93
N PRO A 297 24.68 -33.15 -28.31
CA PRO A 297 23.90 -33.06 -27.09
C PRO A 297 24.76 -32.60 -25.92
N VAL A 298 24.59 -31.35 -25.51
CA VAL A 298 25.16 -30.83 -24.25
C VAL A 298 24.30 -31.34 -23.11
N LYS A 299 24.89 -32.13 -22.19
CA LYS A 299 24.25 -32.51 -20.93
C LYS A 299 23.87 -31.25 -20.14
N PRO A 300 22.58 -31.05 -19.78
CA PRO A 300 22.19 -29.91 -18.99
C PRO A 300 22.78 -30.04 -17.58
N ARG A 301 23.56 -29.02 -17.17
CA ARG A 301 23.98 -28.84 -15.78
C ARG A 301 22.83 -28.16 -15.04
N GLN A 302 22.46 -28.71 -13.89
CA GLN A 302 21.28 -28.37 -13.09
C GLN A 302 21.07 -26.87 -12.89
N SER A 303 20.02 -26.32 -13.52
CA SER A 303 19.34 -25.10 -13.09
C SER A 303 17.83 -25.30 -13.26
N ILE A 304 17.29 -26.26 -12.51
CA ILE A 304 15.84 -26.38 -12.33
C ILE A 304 15.52 -25.67 -11.03
N THR A 305 14.77 -24.57 -11.10
CA THR A 305 13.58 -24.25 -10.29
C THR A 305 13.31 -22.76 -10.47
N LEU A 306 12.43 -22.36 -11.40
CA LEU A 306 11.65 -21.11 -11.32
C LEU A 306 10.64 -20.88 -12.46
N SER A 307 10.52 -21.78 -13.46
CA SER A 307 9.62 -21.53 -14.61
C SER A 307 8.35 -22.41 -14.69
N SER A 308 8.10 -23.32 -13.74
CA SER A 308 6.91 -24.21 -13.79
C SER A 308 5.72 -23.78 -12.93
N THR A 309 5.70 -22.58 -12.35
CA THR A 309 4.61 -22.15 -11.44
C THR A 309 3.52 -21.29 -12.09
N PHE A 310 3.62 -20.92 -13.37
CA PHE A 310 2.67 -19.95 -13.98
C PHE A 310 1.67 -20.50 -15.00
N THR A 311 1.52 -21.82 -15.13
CA THR A 311 0.46 -22.41 -15.95
C THR A 311 -0.18 -23.59 -15.25
N ASN A 312 -1.12 -23.30 -14.35
CA ASN A 312 -2.10 -24.30 -13.93
C ASN A 312 -3.51 -23.77 -14.23
N LYS A 313 -4.02 -24.14 -15.40
CA LYS A 313 -5.35 -23.75 -15.92
C LYS A 313 -6.45 -24.71 -15.44
N GLU A 314 -6.14 -25.65 -14.54
CA GLU A 314 -7.04 -26.74 -14.13
C GLU A 314 -7.78 -26.49 -12.81
N ALA A 315 -7.66 -25.30 -12.19
CA ALA A 315 -8.38 -25.00 -10.94
C ALA A 315 -9.77 -24.37 -11.12
N PHE A 316 -10.33 -24.32 -12.34
CA PHE A 316 -11.59 -23.61 -12.64
C PHE A 316 -12.70 -24.47 -13.28
N LEU A 317 -12.57 -25.81 -13.32
CA LEU A 317 -13.58 -26.67 -13.97
C LEU A 317 -14.37 -27.61 -13.03
N ASP A 318 -14.08 -27.65 -11.73
CA ASP A 318 -14.74 -28.62 -10.81
C ASP A 318 -15.75 -27.99 -9.82
N MET A 319 -16.39 -26.88 -10.19
CA MET A 319 -17.49 -26.31 -9.39
C MET A 319 -18.74 -26.00 -10.23
N ASP A 320 -19.19 -26.96 -11.04
CA ASP A 320 -20.56 -26.98 -11.54
C ASP A 320 -21.05 -28.42 -11.68
N SER A 321 -21.68 -28.96 -10.64
CA SER A 321 -22.73 -29.97 -10.77
C SER A 321 -23.50 -30.12 -9.45
N SER A 322 -24.66 -29.46 -9.38
CA SER A 322 -25.76 -29.86 -8.49
C SER A 322 -26.29 -31.24 -8.92
N PRO A 323 -26.76 -32.09 -7.99
CA PRO A 323 -27.73 -33.12 -8.34
C PRO A 323 -29.13 -32.71 -7.88
N GLU A 324 -30.00 -32.43 -8.84
CA GLU A 324 -31.45 -32.62 -8.68
C GLU A 324 -31.78 -34.11 -8.47
N GLY A 325 -32.88 -34.35 -7.75
CA GLY A 325 -33.20 -35.63 -7.13
C GLY A 325 -33.77 -36.73 -8.03
N SER A 326 -33.76 -37.93 -7.45
CA SER A 326 -34.73 -39.01 -7.58
C SER A 326 -34.56 -39.82 -6.29
N GLY A 327 -35.57 -40.04 -5.45
CA GLY A 327 -36.83 -40.68 -5.74
C GLY A 327 -36.76 -42.14 -5.27
N THR A 328 -37.70 -42.50 -4.39
CA THR A 328 -38.26 -43.85 -4.10
C THR A 328 -37.79 -44.59 -2.83
N GLU A 329 -38.75 -44.76 -1.91
CA GLU A 329 -39.14 -45.96 -1.11
C GLU A 329 -38.05 -46.72 -0.32
N GLU A 330 -38.21 -47.23 0.90
CA GLU A 330 -39.37 -47.60 1.71
C GLU A 330 -38.86 -48.11 3.09
N ASN A 331 -39.77 -48.19 4.07
CA ASN A 331 -39.84 -49.13 5.20
C ASN A 331 -39.25 -48.81 6.60
N LEU A 332 -40.23 -48.73 7.52
CA LEU A 332 -40.30 -48.87 8.99
C LEU A 332 -40.12 -47.63 9.86
#